data_AF-A0A840R2L1-F1
#
_entry.id   AF-A0A840R2L1-F1
#
_cell.length_a   1.000
_cell.length_b   1.000
_cell.length_c   1.000
_cell.angle_alpha   90.00
_cell.angle_beta   90.00
_cell.angle_gamma   90.00
#
_symmetry.space_group_name_H-M   'P 1'
#
loop_
_entity.id
_entity.type
_entity.pdbx_description
1 polymer ?
#
loop_
_entity_poly.entity_id
_entity_poly.type
_entity_poly.pdbx_seq_one_letter_code
_entity_poly.pdbx_strand_id
1 'polypeptide(L)'
;MHFSEHMRMVDSWRVNGKHYSKTLEAWLDKLDANKAQALNILKDAPNPKIQFQRWRMFMLACSELFAYPDGQEWFVGHYLLTLGQLAD
;
A
#
# COMPACT_ATOMS: atom_id res chain seq x y z
N MET A 1 22.59 -6.44 -2.78
CA MET A 1 21.18 -6.41 -3.22
C MET A 1 20.93 -7.57 -4.17
N HIS A 2 19.82 -8.29 -4.02
CA HIS A 2 19.60 -9.62 -4.61
C HIS A 2 19.18 -9.64 -6.10
N PHE A 3 19.33 -8.54 -6.86
CA PHE A 3 18.81 -8.45 -8.25
C PHE A 3 19.79 -7.83 -9.26
N SER A 4 21.07 -7.71 -8.89
CA SER A 4 22.10 -7.00 -9.68
C SER A 4 22.50 -7.65 -11.00
N GLU A 5 22.15 -8.91 -11.24
CA GLU A 5 22.50 -9.63 -12.47
C GLU A 5 21.81 -9.07 -13.71
N HIS A 6 20.55 -8.63 -13.57
CA HIS A 6 19.77 -8.09 -14.68
C HIS A 6 19.42 -6.61 -14.49
N MET A 7 19.40 -6.13 -13.25
CA MET A 7 19.04 -4.75 -12.94
C MET A 7 19.95 -4.16 -11.87
N ARG A 8 20.58 -3.03 -12.17
CA ARG A 8 21.37 -2.26 -11.21
C ARG A 8 20.54 -1.13 -10.63
N MET A 9 20.59 -0.95 -9.32
CA MET A 9 20.02 0.23 -8.67
C MET A 9 20.91 1.45 -8.93
N VAL A 10 20.31 2.49 -9.48
CA VAL A 10 20.94 3.80 -9.68
C VAL A 10 20.72 4.69 -8.48
N ASP A 11 19.48 4.73 -7.98
CA ASP A 11 19.11 5.57 -6.86
C ASP A 11 17.92 4.97 -6.09
N SER A 12 17.73 5.43 -4.86
CA SER A 12 16.66 5.00 -3.98
C SER A 12 16.18 6.12 -3.09
N TRP A 13 14.86 6.23 -2.94
CA TRP A 13 14.22 7.19 -2.05
C TRP A 13 13.31 6.47 -1.07
N ARG A 14 13.39 6.88 0.20
CA ARG A 14 12.47 6.44 1.24
C ARG A 14 11.46 7.56 1.49
N VAL A 15 10.20 7.28 1.23
CA VAL A 15 9.09 8.18 1.54
C VAL A 15 8.48 7.75 2.86
N ASN A 16 8.48 8.66 3.85
CA ASN A 16 7.98 8.40 5.21
C ASN A 16 6.55 7.81 5.18
N GLY A 17 6.31 6.82 6.03
CA GLY A 17 5.07 6.06 6.08
C GLY A 17 3.81 6.88 6.34
N LYS A 18 3.91 8.06 6.99
CA LYS A 18 2.78 8.97 7.21
C LYS A 18 2.06 9.35 5.93
N HIS A 19 2.78 9.47 4.81
CA HIS A 19 2.15 9.79 3.53
C HIS A 19 1.21 8.66 3.08
N TYR A 20 1.61 7.41 3.30
CA TYR A 20 0.78 6.28 2.94
C TYR A 20 -0.34 6.02 3.96
N SER A 21 -0.08 6.24 5.26
CA SER A 21 -1.13 6.27 6.29
C SER A 21 -2.26 7.25 5.95
N LYS A 22 -1.93 8.50 5.57
CA LYS A 22 -2.94 9.48 5.11
C LYS A 22 -3.74 8.99 3.88
N THR A 23 -3.08 8.30 2.96
CA THR A 23 -3.75 7.70 1.80
C THR A 23 -4.75 6.63 2.23
N LEU A 24 -4.36 5.76 3.16
CA LEU A 24 -5.20 4.68 3.69
C LEU A 24 -6.41 5.22 4.46
N GLU A 25 -6.23 6.26 5.27
CA GLU A 25 -7.33 6.97 5.96
C GLU A 25 -8.30 7.58 4.96
N ALA A 26 -7.79 8.31 3.95
CA ALA A 26 -8.63 8.88 2.91
C ALA A 26 -9.42 7.81 2.13
N TRP A 27 -8.84 6.63 1.92
CA TRP A 27 -9.54 5.50 1.30
C TRP A 27 -10.58 4.87 2.22
N LEU A 28 -10.31 4.77 3.52
CA LEU A 28 -11.27 4.30 4.51
C LEU A 28 -12.50 5.22 4.56
N ASP A 29 -12.28 6.54 4.64
CA ASP A 29 -13.34 7.54 4.61
C ASP A 29 -14.16 7.45 3.32
N LYS A 30 -13.48 7.31 2.18
CA LYS A 30 -14.15 7.15 0.89
C LYS A 30 -14.95 5.85 0.83
N LEU A 31 -14.45 4.75 1.36
CA LEU A 31 -15.16 3.47 1.40
C LEU A 31 -16.43 3.57 2.28
N ASP A 32 -16.32 4.22 3.44
CA ASP A 32 -17.44 4.40 4.37
C ASP A 32 -18.51 5.32 3.78
N ALA A 33 -18.11 6.42 3.13
CA ALA A 33 -19.02 7.33 2.44
C ALA A 33 -19.75 6.66 1.26
N ASN A 34 -19.13 5.66 0.61
CA ASN A 34 -19.68 4.98 -0.57
C ASN A 34 -20.16 3.55 -0.26
N LYS A 35 -20.53 3.27 0.98
CA LYS A 35 -20.92 1.93 1.45
C LYS A 35 -21.96 1.22 0.58
N ALA A 36 -23.00 1.92 0.14
CA ALA A 36 -24.05 1.31 -0.70
C ALA A 36 -23.50 0.84 -2.04
N GLN A 37 -22.70 1.67 -2.71
CA GLN A 37 -22.03 1.32 -3.96
C GLN A 37 -21.03 0.18 -3.75
N ALA A 38 -20.23 0.22 -2.68
CA ALA A 38 -19.28 -0.83 -2.36
C ALA A 38 -19.97 -2.18 -2.13
N LEU A 39 -21.07 -2.21 -1.38
CA LEU A 39 -21.85 -3.44 -1.17
C LEU A 39 -22.49 -3.95 -2.46
N ASN A 40 -22.92 -3.06 -3.35
CA ASN A 40 -23.42 -3.46 -4.67
C ASN A 40 -22.33 -4.07 -5.55
N ILE A 41 -21.11 -3.53 -5.52
CA ILE A 41 -19.94 -4.11 -6.21
C ILE A 41 -19.61 -5.49 -5.63
N LEU A 42 -19.69 -5.64 -4.31
CA LEU A 42 -19.38 -6.88 -3.60
C LEU A 42 -20.53 -7.89 -3.59
N LYS A 43 -21.65 -7.62 -4.26
CA LYS A 43 -22.89 -8.42 -4.13
C LYS A 43 -22.70 -9.91 -4.40
N ASP A 44 -21.78 -10.26 -5.32
CA ASP A 44 -21.51 -11.64 -5.74
C ASP A 44 -20.36 -12.28 -4.93
N ALA A 45 -19.73 -11.54 -4.02
CA ALA A 45 -18.70 -12.06 -3.14
C ALA A 45 -19.31 -12.91 -2.01
N PRO A 46 -18.62 -13.95 -1.52
CA PRO A 46 -19.04 -14.66 -0.31
C PRO A 46 -19.15 -13.70 0.88
N ASN A 47 -20.35 -13.61 1.45
CA ASN A 47 -20.67 -12.71 2.57
C ASN A 47 -20.27 -11.23 2.32
N PRO A 48 -20.97 -10.50 1.44
CA PRO A 48 -20.59 -9.15 1.01
C PRO A 48 -20.37 -8.16 2.16
N LYS A 49 -21.20 -8.27 3.22
CA LYS A 49 -21.09 -7.45 4.43
C LYS A 49 -19.79 -7.72 5.20
N ILE A 50 -19.37 -8.99 5.28
CA ILE A 50 -18.10 -9.38 5.92
C ILE A 50 -16.95 -8.87 5.06
N GLN A 51 -17.03 -9.02 3.75
CA GLN A 51 -15.97 -8.55 2.85
C GLN A 51 -15.79 -7.03 2.90
N PHE A 52 -16.88 -6.27 3.01
CA PHE A 52 -16.83 -4.83 3.24
C PHE A 52 -16.08 -4.49 4.54
N GLN A 53 -16.38 -5.17 5.66
CA GLN A 53 -15.67 -4.94 6.92
C GLN A 53 -14.20 -5.36 6.86
N ARG A 54 -13.86 -6.41 6.12
CA ARG A 54 -12.45 -6.81 5.91
C ARG A 54 -11.64 -5.73 5.20
N TRP A 55 -12.22 -5.08 4.19
CA TRP A 55 -11.57 -3.94 3.54
C TRP A 55 -11.34 -2.77 4.48
N ARG A 56 -12.34 -2.44 5.31
CA ARG A 56 -12.18 -1.41 6.36
C ARG A 56 -11.07 -1.77 7.33
N MET A 57 -11.07 -2.98 7.84
CA MET A 57 -10.05 -3.47 8.77
C MET A 57 -8.65 -3.47 8.15
N PHE A 58 -8.52 -3.83 6.88
CA PHE A 58 -7.25 -3.77 6.16
C PHE A 58 -6.70 -2.34 6.10
N MET A 59 -7.52 -1.38 5.66
CA MET A 59 -7.09 0.02 5.55
C MET A 59 -6.71 0.59 6.93
N LEU A 60 -7.54 0.32 7.94
CA LEU A 60 -7.28 0.77 9.31
C LEU A 60 -5.97 0.19 9.87
N ALA A 61 -5.81 -1.14 9.83
CA ALA A 61 -4.61 -1.80 10.35
C ALA A 61 -3.33 -1.37 9.62
N CYS A 62 -3.40 -1.19 8.29
CA CYS A 62 -2.27 -0.67 7.54
C CYS A 62 -1.98 0.79 7.86
N SER A 63 -2.98 1.65 8.11
CA SER A 63 -2.71 3.05 8.48
C SER A 63 -1.88 3.11 9.76
N GLU A 64 -2.31 2.38 10.79
CA GLU A 64 -1.60 2.29 12.07
C GLU A 64 -0.16 1.78 11.90
N LEU A 65 0.02 0.73 11.09
CA LEU A 65 1.34 0.20 10.76
C LEU A 65 2.24 1.27 10.14
N PHE A 66 1.78 1.93 9.08
CA PHE A 66 2.57 2.95 8.38
C PHE A 66 2.73 4.26 9.16
N ALA A 67 1.91 4.53 10.17
CA ALA A 67 2.05 5.68 11.06
C ALA A 67 3.05 5.46 12.20
N TYR A 68 3.45 4.21 12.47
CA TYR A 68 4.32 3.84 13.58
C TYR A 68 5.82 3.98 13.25
N PRO A 69 6.68 4.34 14.23
CA PRO A 69 6.56 5.51 15.10
C PRO A 69 6.86 6.78 14.28
N ASP A 70 5.85 7.62 14.08
CA ASP A 70 5.92 8.79 13.20
C ASP A 70 6.21 8.45 11.71
N GLY A 71 5.83 7.23 11.30
CA GLY A 71 6.04 6.68 9.96
C GLY A 71 7.50 6.39 9.60
N GLN A 72 8.35 6.17 10.60
CA GLN A 72 9.77 5.91 10.42
C GLN A 72 10.10 4.41 10.26
N GLU A 73 9.23 3.51 10.73
CA GLU A 73 9.48 2.07 10.67
C GLU A 73 9.12 1.49 9.30
N TRP A 74 7.87 1.71 8.87
CA TRP A 74 7.40 1.31 7.54
C TRP A 74 7.33 2.51 6.60
N PHE A 75 7.87 2.34 5.39
CA PHE A 75 8.00 3.41 4.40
C PHE A 75 7.70 2.89 2.99
N VAL A 76 7.49 3.82 2.06
CA VAL A 76 7.38 3.50 0.63
C VAL A 76 8.75 3.71 -0.01
N GLY A 77 9.31 2.64 -0.59
CA GLY A 77 10.58 2.68 -1.31
C GLY A 77 10.37 2.93 -2.79
N HIS A 78 10.97 4.00 -3.31
CA HIS A 78 11.08 4.24 -4.74
C HIS A 78 12.49 3.89 -5.18
N TYR A 79 12.63 3.13 -6.26
CA TYR A 79 13.92 2.66 -6.74
C TYR A 79 14.06 2.95 -8.23
N LEU A 80 15.13 3.66 -8.60
CA LEU A 80 15.50 3.85 -9.99
C LEU A 80 16.47 2.74 -10.38
N LEU A 81 16.13 1.99 -11.42
CA LEU A 81 16.90 0.85 -11.91
C LEU A 81 17.36 1.07 -13.35
N THR A 82 18.53 0.55 -13.70
CA THR A 82 19.00 0.38 -15.07
C THR A 82 19.25 -1.08 -15.38
N LEU A 83 19.39 -1.44 -16.65
CA LEU A 83 19.88 -2.76 -17.04
C LEU A 83 21.24 -3.02 -16.36
N GLY A 84 21.41 -4.23 -15.83
CA GLY A 84 22.71 -4.74 -15.47
C GLY A 84 23.52 -4.90 -16.76
N GLN A 85 24.72 -4.31 -16.83
CA GLN A 85 25.66 -4.77 -17.83
C GLN A 85 25.96 -6.22 -17.48
N LEU A 86 25.58 -7.15 -18.36
CA LEU A 86 26.19 -8.48 -18.36
C LEU A 86 27.69 -8.23 -18.39
N ALA A 87 28.40 -8.63 -17.34
CA ALA A 87 29.84 -8.63 -17.39
C ALA A 87 30.24 -9.49 -18.60
N ASP A 88 31.12 -8.95 -19.45
CA ASP A 88 31.85 -9.74 -20.45
C ASP A 88 32.57 -10.92 -19.77
#